data_AF-A0AAW8VSV7-F1
#
_entry.id   AF-A0AAW8VSV7-F1
#
_cell.length_a   1.000
_cell.length_b   1.000
_cell.length_c   1.000
_cell.angle_alpha   90.00
_cell.angle_beta   90.00
_cell.angle_gamma   90.00
#
_symmetry.space_group_name_H-M   'P 1'
#
loop_
_entity.id
_entity.type
_entity.pdbx_description
1 polymer ?
#
loop_
_entity_poly.entity_id
_entity_poly.type
_entity_poly.pdbx_seq_one_letter_code
_entity_poly.pdbx_strand_id
1 'polypeptide(L)'
;MTETQVLVINADLPDIDHPLAMGPESEMFKLAQHNYKSGEWPFPVRLVKPGTKVRSDEAYLASMLPDPQAEEREQIKEIRRAYRAGKHTIRALTDETGYFTQRVSYLVHKYRLPLRNEYWRAEKYNDPNKIITGQTVELLGDKLGAPSQSIRQASYSNGIVCGYYISRVPRV
;
A
#
# COMPACT_ATOMS: atom_id res chain seq x y z
N MET A 1 -22.82 32.28 -34.61
CA MET A 1 -22.06 31.55 -33.55
C MET A 1 -20.60 31.66 -33.93
N THR A 2 -19.76 32.19 -33.06
CA THR A 2 -18.31 32.28 -33.31
C THR A 2 -17.71 30.88 -33.18
N GLU A 3 -17.21 30.33 -34.29
CA GLU A 3 -16.55 29.02 -34.27
C GLU A 3 -15.26 29.12 -33.44
N THR A 4 -15.09 28.18 -32.51
CA THR A 4 -13.92 28.17 -31.62
C THR A 4 -12.72 27.70 -32.42
N GLN A 5 -11.70 28.55 -32.53
CA GLN A 5 -10.42 28.17 -33.12
C GLN A 5 -9.66 27.24 -32.17
N VAL A 6 -9.09 26.17 -32.72
CA VAL A 6 -8.31 25.16 -32.00
C VAL A 6 -7.06 24.78 -32.79
N LEU A 7 -6.08 24.27 -32.06
CA LEU A 7 -4.83 23.71 -32.57
C LEU A 7 -4.92 22.19 -32.48
N VAL A 8 -4.47 21.50 -33.51
CA VAL A 8 -4.22 20.05 -33.49
C VAL A 8 -2.77 19.84 -33.09
N ILE A 9 -2.55 19.14 -31.99
CA ILE A 9 -1.21 18.79 -31.51
C ILE A 9 -1.07 17.28 -31.40
N ASN A 10 0.16 16.78 -31.54
CA ASN A 10 0.47 15.40 -31.18
C ASN A 10 0.28 15.24 -29.66
N ALA A 11 -0.47 14.24 -29.22
CA ALA A 11 -0.76 14.01 -27.81
C ALA A 11 0.46 13.51 -27.01
N ASP A 12 1.42 12.90 -27.70
CA ASP A 12 2.65 12.34 -27.12
C ASP A 12 3.77 13.38 -27.05
N LEU A 13 3.67 14.48 -27.81
CA LEU A 13 4.64 15.57 -27.79
C LEU A 13 4.02 16.81 -27.11
N PRO A 14 4.72 17.44 -26.15
CA PRO A 14 4.21 18.61 -25.44
C PRO A 14 4.32 19.92 -26.25
N ASP A 15 4.76 19.84 -27.51
CA ASP A 15 5.15 21.02 -28.29
C ASP A 15 3.93 21.65 -28.98
N ILE A 16 3.39 22.72 -28.35
CA ILE A 16 2.31 23.53 -28.90
C ILE A 16 2.86 24.58 -29.88
N ASP A 17 4.16 24.87 -29.83
CA ASP A 17 4.78 25.89 -30.68
C ASP A 17 4.81 25.44 -32.15
N HIS A 18 4.65 24.13 -32.39
CA HIS A 18 4.56 23.51 -33.71
C HIS A 18 3.26 22.70 -33.86
N PRO A 19 2.09 23.35 -33.94
CA PRO A 19 0.83 22.65 -34.13
C PRO A 19 0.79 21.98 -35.52
N LEU A 20 0.19 20.79 -35.60
CA LEU A 20 0.02 20.05 -36.86
C LEU A 20 -0.99 20.74 -37.79
N ALA A 21 -2.00 21.38 -37.21
CA ALA A 21 -3.00 22.17 -37.93
C ALA A 21 -3.67 23.18 -36.98
N MET A 22 -4.28 24.23 -37.54
CA MET A 22 -5.05 25.23 -36.81
C MET A 22 -6.30 25.60 -37.61
N GLY A 23 -7.44 25.71 -36.95
CA GLY A 23 -8.68 26.10 -37.60
C GLY A 23 -9.91 25.94 -36.70
N PRO A 24 -11.12 26.00 -37.28
CA PRO A 24 -12.36 25.76 -36.55
C PRO A 24 -12.41 24.35 -35.97
N GLU A 25 -12.91 24.20 -34.75
CA GLU A 25 -12.97 22.91 -34.04
C GLU A 25 -13.65 21.79 -34.85
N SER A 26 -14.74 22.12 -35.54
CA SER A 26 -15.49 21.17 -36.37
C SER A 26 -14.68 20.65 -37.56
N GLU A 27 -13.84 21.49 -38.17
CA GLU A 27 -12.97 21.13 -39.29
C GLU A 27 -11.75 20.36 -38.82
N MET A 28 -11.13 20.80 -37.72
CA MET A 28 -9.96 20.15 -37.14
C MET A 28 -10.30 18.74 -36.61
N PHE A 29 -11.50 18.54 -36.07
CA PHE A 29 -11.97 17.21 -35.67
C PHE A 29 -12.14 16.27 -36.86
N LYS A 30 -12.70 16.75 -37.98
CA LYS A 30 -12.82 15.97 -39.22
C LYS A 30 -11.45 15.63 -39.80
N LEU A 31 -10.54 16.59 -39.83
CA LEU A 31 -9.16 16.41 -40.28
C LEU A 31 -8.43 15.35 -39.44
N ALA A 32 -8.54 15.44 -38.11
CA ALA A 32 -7.94 14.47 -37.20
C ALA A 32 -8.47 13.05 -37.40
N GLN A 33 -9.78 12.89 -37.56
CA GLN A 33 -10.36 11.58 -37.83
C GLN A 33 -9.95 11.03 -39.19
N HIS A 34 -9.89 11.87 -40.22
CA HIS A 34 -9.44 11.49 -41.55
C HIS A 34 -7.99 10.99 -41.51
N ASN A 35 -7.08 11.78 -40.91
CA ASN A 35 -5.65 11.49 -40.89
C ASN A 35 -5.28 10.33 -39.96
N TYR A 36 -6.07 10.10 -38.91
CA TYR A 36 -5.96 8.89 -38.09
C TYR A 36 -6.36 7.64 -38.88
N LYS A 37 -7.46 7.71 -39.66
CA LYS A 37 -7.94 6.57 -40.48
C LYS A 37 -7.06 6.28 -41.69
N SER A 38 -6.45 7.32 -42.30
CA SER A 38 -5.52 7.16 -43.41
C SER A 38 -4.14 6.66 -42.96
N GLY A 39 -3.84 6.71 -41.65
CA GLY A 39 -2.55 6.32 -41.08
C GLY A 39 -1.48 7.40 -41.22
N GLU A 40 -1.81 8.58 -41.73
CA GLU A 40 -0.88 9.72 -41.81
C GLU A 40 -0.45 10.22 -40.43
N TRP A 41 -1.34 10.13 -39.44
CA TRP A 41 -1.04 10.41 -38.03
C TRP A 41 -1.15 9.12 -37.21
N PRO A 42 -0.06 8.31 -37.13
CA PRO A 42 -0.04 7.05 -36.39
C PRO A 42 -0.04 7.24 -34.87
N PHE A 43 -0.03 8.47 -34.39
CA PHE A 43 0.00 8.86 -32.98
C PHE A 43 -1.33 9.51 -32.55
N PRO A 44 -1.71 9.42 -31.27
CA PRO A 44 -2.88 10.12 -30.75
C PRO A 44 -2.72 11.64 -30.93
N VAL A 45 -3.81 12.32 -31.30
CA VAL A 45 -3.84 13.79 -31.47
C VAL A 45 -4.84 14.43 -30.52
N ARG A 46 -4.57 15.68 -30.09
CA ARG A 46 -5.44 16.48 -29.22
C ARG A 46 -5.80 17.79 -29.88
N LEU A 47 -7.03 18.24 -29.65
CA LEU A 47 -7.50 19.58 -30.01
C LEU A 47 -7.36 20.47 -28.76
N VAL A 48 -6.56 21.53 -28.85
CA VAL A 48 -6.31 22.47 -27.74
C VAL A 48 -6.65 23.90 -28.15
N LYS A 49 -7.11 24.72 -27.22
CA LYS A 49 -7.37 26.14 -27.52
C LYS A 49 -6.04 26.91 -27.63
N PRO A 50 -5.94 27.90 -28.54
CA PRO A 50 -4.80 28.81 -28.58
C PRO A 50 -4.54 29.43 -27.19
N GLY A 51 -3.29 29.40 -26.73
CA GLY A 51 -2.90 29.91 -25.40
C GLY A 51 -3.05 28.91 -24.24
N THR A 52 -3.48 27.67 -24.49
CA THR A 52 -3.50 26.62 -23.46
C THR A 52 -2.07 26.20 -23.13
N LYS A 53 -1.58 26.48 -21.91
CA LYS A 53 -0.30 25.93 -21.44
C LYS A 53 -0.46 24.43 -21.19
N VAL A 54 0.03 23.60 -22.11
CA VAL A 54 -0.09 22.12 -22.06
C VAL A 54 0.87 21.50 -21.03
N ARG A 55 1.91 22.21 -20.59
CA ARG A 55 2.72 21.91 -19.40
C ARG A 55 3.08 23.21 -18.71
N SER A 56 2.79 23.36 -17.41
CA SER A 56 3.59 24.27 -16.61
C SER A 56 4.94 23.58 -16.38
N ASP A 57 6.02 24.34 -16.45
CA ASP A 57 7.36 23.82 -16.11
C ASP A 57 7.35 23.20 -14.71
N GLU A 58 6.51 23.69 -13.79
CA GLU A 58 6.26 23.06 -12.48
C GLU A 58 5.70 21.63 -12.57
N ALA A 59 4.75 21.36 -13.47
CA ALA A 59 4.20 20.00 -13.63
C ALA A 59 5.24 19.04 -14.26
N TYR A 60 6.10 19.55 -15.15
CA TYR A 60 7.20 18.80 -15.72
C TYR A 60 8.31 18.53 -14.68
N LEU A 61 8.70 19.54 -13.92
CA LEU A 61 9.67 19.41 -12.82
C LEU A 61 9.12 18.51 -11.69
N ALA A 62 7.83 18.59 -11.35
CA ALA A 62 7.18 17.67 -10.41
C ALA A 62 7.15 16.22 -10.90
N SER A 63 7.11 16.00 -12.22
CA SER A 63 7.23 14.66 -12.82
C SER A 63 8.66 14.12 -12.85
N MET A 64 9.67 15.00 -12.71
CA MET A 64 11.09 14.65 -12.65
C MET A 64 11.60 14.46 -11.22
N LEU A 65 10.91 15.01 -10.23
CA LEU A 65 11.25 14.78 -8.83
C LEU A 65 10.94 13.30 -8.49
N PRO A 66 11.89 12.56 -7.86
CA PRO A 66 11.60 11.23 -7.34
C PRO A 66 10.35 11.32 -6.47
N ASP A 67 9.36 10.46 -6.72
CA ASP A 67 8.16 10.41 -5.87
C ASP A 67 8.64 10.24 -4.43
N PRO A 68 8.39 11.22 -3.53
CA PRO A 68 8.88 11.17 -2.16
C PRO A 68 8.30 9.97 -1.38
N GLN A 69 7.31 9.28 -1.95
CA GLN A 69 6.73 8.05 -1.43
C GLN A 69 7.14 6.79 -2.22
N ALA A 70 7.95 6.88 -3.28
CA ALA A 70 8.37 5.72 -4.08
C ALA A 70 9.06 4.66 -3.22
N GLU A 71 9.98 5.09 -2.36
CA GLU A 71 10.70 4.21 -1.46
C GLU A 71 9.75 3.54 -0.45
N GLU A 72 8.81 4.31 0.12
CA GLU A 72 7.82 3.76 1.03
C GLU A 72 6.88 2.75 0.35
N ARG A 73 6.49 3.03 -0.90
CA ARG A 73 5.62 2.16 -1.71
C ARG A 73 6.27 0.83 -2.04
N GLU A 74 7.55 0.83 -2.39
CA GLU A 74 8.29 -0.43 -2.61
C GLU A 74 8.48 -1.19 -1.29
N GLN A 75 8.84 -0.49 -0.19
CA GLN A 75 8.97 -1.12 1.13
C GLN A 75 7.66 -1.79 1.59
N ILE A 76 6.50 -1.12 1.48
CA ILE A 76 5.22 -1.73 1.88
C ILE A 76 4.80 -2.87 0.95
N LYS A 77 5.17 -2.83 -0.34
CA LYS A 77 4.90 -3.89 -1.31
C LYS A 77 5.68 -5.17 -0.97
N GLU A 78 6.94 -5.05 -0.58
CA GLU A 78 7.75 -6.16 -0.09
C GLU A 78 7.22 -6.71 1.24
N ILE A 79 6.89 -5.84 2.20
CA ILE A 79 6.27 -6.24 3.46
C ILE A 79 4.96 -6.99 3.21
N ARG A 80 4.12 -6.55 2.27
CA ARG A 80 2.88 -7.25 1.88
C ARG A 80 3.14 -8.60 1.23
N ARG A 81 4.21 -8.73 0.44
CA ARG A 81 4.62 -10.01 -0.15
C ARG A 81 5.02 -11.00 0.94
N ALA A 82 5.88 -10.59 1.87
CA ALA A 82 6.26 -11.39 3.04
C ALA A 82 5.04 -11.77 3.90
N TYR A 83 4.12 -10.82 4.09
CA TYR A 83 2.87 -11.06 4.80
C TYR A 83 2.00 -12.12 4.12
N ARG A 84 1.85 -12.07 2.79
CA ARG A 84 1.12 -13.10 2.02
C ARG A 84 1.81 -14.47 2.07
N ALA A 85 3.11 -14.50 2.29
CA ALA A 85 3.88 -15.72 2.55
C ALA A 85 3.74 -16.25 3.99
N GLY A 86 2.84 -15.68 4.81
CA GLY A 86 2.52 -16.17 6.15
C GLY A 86 3.31 -15.52 7.29
N LYS A 87 4.12 -14.50 7.00
CA LYS A 87 4.86 -13.74 8.03
C LYS A 87 3.94 -12.69 8.65
N HIS A 88 3.47 -12.95 9.86
CA HIS A 88 2.47 -12.09 10.53
C HIS A 88 2.98 -11.45 11.82
N THR A 89 4.28 -11.43 12.06
CA THR A 89 4.92 -10.73 13.19
C THR A 89 5.93 -9.71 12.67
N ILE A 90 6.16 -8.62 13.43
CA ILE A 90 7.12 -7.58 13.03
C ILE A 90 8.52 -8.20 12.84
N ARG A 91 8.96 -9.07 13.77
CA ARG A 91 10.26 -9.75 13.67
C ARG A 91 10.38 -10.59 12.40
N ALA A 92 9.38 -11.42 12.10
CA ALA A 92 9.42 -12.27 10.91
C ALA A 92 9.38 -11.44 9.61
N LEU A 93 8.72 -10.28 9.62
CA LEU A 93 8.71 -9.34 8.50
C LEU A 93 10.06 -8.61 8.35
N THR A 94 10.67 -8.18 9.46
CA THR A 94 12.03 -7.61 9.49
C THR A 94 13.06 -8.60 8.95
N ASP A 95 13.04 -9.84 9.45
CA ASP A 95 14.01 -10.88 9.05
C ASP A 95 13.87 -11.24 7.55
N GLU A 96 12.64 -11.23 7.01
CA GLU A 96 12.38 -11.54 5.60
C GLU A 96 12.73 -10.39 4.65
N THR A 97 12.50 -9.14 5.07
CA THR A 97 12.67 -7.95 4.21
C THR A 97 14.01 -7.24 4.39
N GLY A 98 14.73 -7.51 5.48
CA GLY A 98 15.99 -6.83 5.82
C GLY A 98 15.82 -5.39 6.31
N TYR A 99 14.59 -4.89 6.45
CA TYR A 99 14.32 -3.54 6.94
C TYR A 99 14.44 -3.42 8.45
N PHE A 100 14.79 -2.23 8.94
CA PHE A 100 14.82 -1.96 10.38
C PHE A 100 13.45 -2.16 11.04
N THR A 101 13.45 -2.76 12.24
CA THR A 101 12.24 -3.05 13.02
C THR A 101 11.34 -1.84 13.22
N GLN A 102 11.89 -0.65 13.47
CA GLN A 102 11.13 0.59 13.63
C GLN A 102 10.39 0.96 12.33
N ARG A 103 11.04 0.77 11.17
CA ARG A 103 10.46 1.05 9.86
C ARG A 103 9.35 0.06 9.50
N VAL A 104 9.58 -1.24 9.72
CA VAL A 104 8.55 -2.27 9.53
C VAL A 104 7.35 -2.02 10.44
N SER A 105 7.59 -1.70 11.72
CA SER A 105 6.53 -1.34 12.67
C SER A 105 5.72 -0.15 12.18
N TYR A 106 6.37 0.95 11.78
CA TYR A 106 5.70 2.15 11.25
C TYR A 106 4.81 1.81 10.05
N LEU A 107 5.33 1.07 9.05
CA LEU A 107 4.60 0.76 7.83
C LEU A 107 3.44 -0.21 8.05
N VAL A 108 3.63 -1.23 8.89
CA VAL A 108 2.57 -2.16 9.28
C VAL A 108 1.40 -1.43 9.94
N HIS A 109 1.67 -0.47 10.84
CA HIS A 109 0.63 0.33 11.49
C HIS A 109 -0.04 1.31 10.51
N LYS A 110 0.77 2.07 9.74
CA LYS A 110 0.27 3.04 8.75
C LYS A 110 -0.68 2.40 7.75
N TYR A 111 -0.35 1.20 7.28
CA TYR A 111 -1.13 0.46 6.27
C TYR A 111 -2.05 -0.62 6.87
N ARG A 112 -2.22 -0.64 8.20
CA ARG A 112 -3.13 -1.52 8.94
C ARG A 112 -3.01 -2.99 8.57
N LEU A 113 -1.78 -3.51 8.46
CA LEU A 113 -1.56 -4.94 8.22
C LEU A 113 -1.85 -5.72 9.51
N PRO A 114 -2.83 -6.66 9.52
CA PRO A 114 -3.21 -7.38 10.72
C PRO A 114 -2.07 -8.28 11.21
N LEU A 115 -1.35 -7.87 12.24
CA LEU A 115 -0.37 -8.75 12.85
C LEU A 115 -1.08 -9.88 13.59
N ARG A 116 -0.60 -11.11 13.46
CA ARG A 116 -0.95 -12.20 14.41
C ARG A 116 -0.17 -11.97 15.70
N ASN A 117 -0.40 -10.84 16.34
CA ASN A 117 0.05 -10.55 17.70
C ASN A 117 -1.07 -10.90 18.67
N GLU A 118 -1.63 -12.11 18.54
CA GLU A 118 -2.39 -12.71 19.63
C GLU A 118 -1.41 -13.01 20.75
N TYR A 119 -1.65 -12.44 21.93
CA TYR A 119 -0.84 -12.77 23.09
C TYR A 119 -1.57 -13.80 23.95
N TRP A 120 -0.80 -14.63 24.62
CA TRP A 120 -1.30 -15.59 25.57
C TRP A 120 -1.53 -14.90 26.91
N ARG A 121 -2.72 -15.06 27.46
CA ARG A 121 -3.13 -14.53 28.76
C ARG A 121 -3.44 -15.69 29.68
N ALA A 122 -2.83 -15.67 30.86
CA ALA A 122 -3.11 -16.54 31.98
C ALA A 122 -3.77 -15.72 33.10
N GLU A 123 -4.99 -16.06 33.47
CA GLU A 123 -5.75 -15.39 34.54
C GLU A 123 -5.99 -16.35 35.70
N LYS A 124 -5.67 -15.93 36.93
CA LYS A 124 -5.75 -16.83 38.08
C LYS A 124 -7.21 -17.16 38.41
N TYR A 125 -7.52 -18.44 38.55
CA TYR A 125 -8.89 -18.95 38.77
C TYR A 125 -9.64 -18.23 39.91
N ASN A 126 -8.94 -17.96 41.01
CA ASN A 126 -9.51 -17.37 42.23
C ASN A 126 -9.16 -15.89 42.43
N ASP A 127 -8.47 -15.25 41.49
CA ASP A 127 -8.03 -13.85 41.60
C ASP A 127 -7.90 -13.22 40.20
N PRO A 128 -8.99 -12.64 39.67
CA PRO A 128 -9.01 -12.12 38.30
C PRO A 128 -8.08 -10.92 38.09
N ASN A 129 -7.56 -10.32 39.18
CA ASN A 129 -6.57 -9.24 39.10
C ASN A 129 -5.14 -9.77 38.87
N LYS A 130 -4.90 -11.07 39.04
CA LYS A 130 -3.61 -11.70 38.77
C LYS A 130 -3.57 -12.26 37.36
N ILE A 131 -3.12 -11.40 36.45
CA ILE A 131 -2.96 -11.71 35.03
C ILE A 131 -1.48 -11.78 34.68
N ILE A 132 -1.09 -12.86 34.02
CA ILE A 132 0.24 -13.04 33.44
C ILE A 132 0.08 -13.14 31.93
N THR A 133 0.87 -12.37 31.18
CA THR A 133 0.83 -12.37 29.71
C THR A 133 2.14 -12.84 29.10
N GLY A 134 2.06 -13.49 27.95
CA GLY A 134 3.20 -13.92 27.15
C GLY A 134 2.94 -13.71 25.67
N GLN A 135 3.94 -13.24 24.93
CA GLN A 135 3.82 -13.06 23.48
C GLN A 135 3.79 -14.40 22.74
N THR A 136 4.47 -15.41 23.30
CA THR A 136 4.47 -16.78 22.81
C THR A 136 4.02 -17.72 23.92
N VAL A 137 3.65 -18.95 23.56
CA VAL A 137 3.21 -19.95 24.52
C VAL A 137 4.39 -20.48 25.36
N GLU A 138 5.59 -20.46 24.79
CA GLU A 138 6.84 -20.81 25.46
C GLU A 138 7.14 -19.79 26.57
N LEU A 139 7.04 -18.49 26.26
CA LEU A 139 7.28 -17.43 27.23
C LEU A 139 6.21 -17.37 28.33
N LEU A 140 4.97 -17.75 28.02
CA LEU A 140 3.95 -17.93 29.06
C LEU A 140 4.23 -19.18 29.90
N GLY A 141 4.71 -20.27 29.27
CA GLY A 141 5.17 -21.49 29.93
C GLY A 141 6.26 -21.25 30.94
N ASP A 142 7.31 -20.51 30.58
CA ASP A 142 8.42 -20.19 31.47
C ASP A 142 7.95 -19.39 32.69
N LYS A 143 7.02 -18.44 32.50
CA LYS A 143 6.43 -17.65 33.61
C LYS A 143 5.54 -18.47 34.53
N LEU A 144 4.88 -19.51 34.01
CA LEU A 144 3.99 -20.38 34.77
C LEU A 144 4.68 -21.64 35.32
N GLY A 145 5.92 -21.91 34.89
CA GLY A 145 6.60 -23.18 35.13
C GLY A 145 5.88 -24.38 34.50
N ALA A 146 5.25 -24.19 33.33
CA ALA A 146 4.40 -25.19 32.69
C ALA A 146 4.84 -25.51 31.25
N PRO A 147 4.70 -26.77 30.80
CA PRO A 147 4.98 -27.15 29.42
C PRO A 147 4.05 -26.43 28.44
N SER A 148 4.61 -25.95 27.32
CA SER A 148 3.86 -25.25 26.27
C SER A 148 2.71 -26.08 25.70
N GLN A 149 2.86 -27.41 25.65
CA GLN A 149 1.80 -28.32 25.17
C GLN A 149 0.56 -28.29 26.07
N SER A 150 0.75 -28.29 27.39
CA SER A 150 -0.34 -28.18 28.36
C SER A 150 -1.07 -26.85 28.25
N ILE A 151 -0.34 -25.75 28.00
CA ILE A 151 -0.92 -24.41 27.80
C ILE A 151 -1.77 -24.37 26.52
N ARG A 152 -1.29 -24.94 25.40
CA ARG A 152 -2.06 -25.02 24.16
C ARG A 152 -3.34 -25.82 24.36
N GLN A 153 -3.25 -27.01 24.95
CA GLN A 153 -4.40 -27.87 25.19
C GLN A 153 -5.44 -27.18 26.07
N ALA A 154 -5.01 -26.55 27.17
CA ALA A 154 -5.90 -25.84 28.07
C ALA A 154 -6.61 -24.65 27.42
N SER A 155 -5.96 -23.93 26.51
CA SER A 155 -6.59 -22.83 25.77
C SER A 155 -7.71 -23.29 24.83
N TYR A 156 -7.68 -24.53 24.34
CA TYR A 156 -8.75 -25.07 23.49
C TYR A 156 -9.88 -25.71 24.30
N SER A 157 -9.57 -26.27 25.46
CA SER A 157 -10.52 -27.01 26.30
C SER A 157 -11.09 -26.19 27.46
N ASN A 158 -10.78 -24.89 27.55
CA ASN A 158 -11.04 -24.04 28.73
C ASN A 158 -10.49 -24.66 30.04
N GLY A 159 -9.37 -25.38 29.94
CA GLY A 159 -8.70 -26.03 31.05
C GLY A 159 -7.90 -25.05 31.91
N ILE A 160 -7.47 -25.52 33.08
CA ILE A 160 -6.65 -24.75 34.02
C ILE A 160 -5.21 -25.30 34.01
N VAL A 161 -4.22 -24.41 33.94
CA VAL A 161 -2.79 -24.75 34.05
C VAL A 161 -2.19 -23.96 35.20
N CYS A 162 -1.57 -24.65 36.17
CA CYS A 162 -0.97 -24.03 37.36
C CYS A 162 -1.94 -23.10 38.13
N GLY A 163 -3.26 -23.35 38.08
CA GLY A 163 -4.27 -22.49 38.70
C GLY A 163 -4.68 -21.26 37.87
N TYR A 164 -4.29 -21.20 36.59
CA TYR A 164 -4.63 -20.13 35.66
C TYR A 164 -5.48 -20.64 34.48
N TYR A 165 -6.49 -19.87 34.10
CA TYR A 165 -7.18 -19.99 32.82
C TYR A 165 -6.35 -19.41 31.70
N ILE A 166 -6.23 -20.15 30.61
CA ILE A 166 -5.41 -19.77 29.46
C ILE A 166 -6.32 -19.31 28.32
N SER A 167 -6.02 -18.15 27.74
CA SER A 167 -6.72 -17.63 26.56
C SER A 167 -5.74 -16.98 25.59
N ARG A 168 -6.10 -16.99 24.30
CA ARG A 168 -5.45 -16.17 23.27
C ARG A 168 -6.26 -14.89 23.12
N VAL A 169 -5.63 -13.75 23.38
CA VAL A 169 -6.28 -12.45 23.33
C VAL A 169 -5.83 -11.71 22.07
N PRO A 170 -6.77 -11.37 21.16
CA PRO A 170 -6.47 -10.43 20.09
C PRO A 170 -6.26 -9.04 20.70
N ARG A 171 -5.16 -8.37 20.32
CA ARG A 171 -4.92 -6.99 20.75
C ARG A 171 -5.76 -6.06 19.87
N VAL A 172 -6.72 -5.35 20.49
CA VAL A 172 -7.58 -4.31 19.85
C VAL A 172 -6.76 -3.07 19.56
#